data_AF-A0A0S7Z7X4-F1
#
_entry.id   AF-A0A0S7Z7X4-F1
#
_cell.length_a   1.000
_cell.length_b   1.000
_cell.length_c   1.000
_cell.angle_alpha   90.00
_cell.angle_beta   90.00
_cell.angle_gamma   90.00
#
_symmetry.space_group_name_H-M   'P 1'
#
loop_
_entity.id
_entity.type
_entity.pdbx_description
1 polymer ?
#
loop_
_entity_poly.entity_id
_entity_poly.type
_entity_poly.pdbx_seq_one_letter_code
_entity_poly.pdbx_strand_id
1 'polypeptide(L)'
;MLAENEDSLYYSVQVAAFSRLEDALEYAGELYQAGLPATMTAVRREPDGIWYRVLVGAYGTVRDAAAVRSSMQSNGILEATTGVVLRTPYALRIAIKPDRASAAETAAGLRESGVPAYIVEMPDRSVQVLNGAFESPDQARLTESVFAFSRLGLSLILVPRVGTGR
;
A
#
# COMPACT_ATOMS: atom_id res chain seq x y z
N MET A 1 22.17 -7.98 8.93
CA MET A 1 20.86 -7.79 9.61
C MET A 1 20.76 -6.31 9.93
N LEU A 2 20.11 -5.53 9.08
CA LEU A 2 19.90 -4.10 9.36
C LEU A 2 18.79 -4.05 10.42
N ALA A 3 19.08 -3.50 11.59
CA ALA A 3 18.09 -3.30 12.63
C ALA A 3 16.93 -2.46 12.05
N GLU A 4 15.71 -2.92 12.22
CA GLU A 4 14.52 -2.14 11.87
C GLU A 4 14.46 -0.95 12.83
N ASN A 5 14.55 0.27 12.30
CA ASN A 5 14.38 1.49 13.09
C ASN A 5 12.94 1.55 13.63
N GLU A 6 12.72 2.17 14.81
CA GLU A 6 11.40 2.28 15.45
C GLU A 6 10.32 2.89 14.53
N ASP A 7 10.72 3.73 13.58
CA ASP A 7 9.83 4.37 12.60
C ASP A 7 9.63 3.55 11.32
N SER A 8 10.22 2.37 11.18
CA SER A 8 10.11 1.56 9.96
C SER A 8 8.71 0.96 9.85
N LEU A 9 8.03 1.12 8.72
CA LEU A 9 6.70 0.55 8.47
C LEU A 9 6.79 -0.51 7.38
N TYR A 10 7.58 -1.55 7.64
CA TYR A 10 7.98 -2.50 6.61
C TYR A 10 7.01 -3.63 6.35
N TYR A 11 5.97 -3.80 7.16
CA TYR A 11 5.06 -4.93 7.01
C TYR A 11 3.70 -4.53 6.44
N SER A 12 3.16 -5.38 5.56
CA SER A 12 1.81 -5.25 5.02
C SER A 12 1.15 -6.62 4.97
N VAL A 13 -0.19 -6.64 4.90
CA VAL A 13 -0.95 -7.87 4.69
C VAL A 13 -1.44 -7.88 3.25
N GLN A 14 -0.97 -8.81 2.43
CA GLN A 14 -1.62 -9.11 1.16
C GLN A 14 -2.95 -9.81 1.45
N VAL A 15 -4.03 -9.22 0.95
CA VAL A 15 -5.40 -9.67 1.17
C VAL A 15 -5.99 -10.37 -0.05
N ALA A 16 -5.57 -9.97 -1.25
CA ALA A 16 -6.00 -10.57 -2.52
C ALA A 16 -4.93 -10.39 -3.61
N ALA A 17 -5.08 -11.11 -4.72
CA ALA A 17 -4.33 -10.89 -5.94
C ALA A 17 -5.21 -11.19 -7.15
N PHE A 18 -5.20 -10.30 -8.15
CA PHE A 18 -6.03 -10.40 -9.35
C PHE A 18 -5.16 -10.37 -10.61
N SER A 19 -5.64 -11.01 -11.69
CA SER A 19 -5.01 -10.94 -13.02
C SER A 19 -5.49 -9.73 -13.84
N ARG A 20 -6.56 -9.07 -13.40
CA ARG A 20 -7.14 -7.87 -14.01
C ARG A 20 -6.92 -6.66 -13.10
N LEU A 21 -6.57 -5.52 -13.69
CA LEU A 21 -6.27 -4.31 -12.95
C LEU A 21 -7.55 -3.74 -12.31
N GLU A 22 -8.65 -3.76 -13.06
CA GLU A 22 -9.92 -3.20 -12.66
C GLU A 22 -10.47 -3.88 -11.40
N ASP A 23 -10.45 -5.22 -11.37
CA ASP A 23 -10.88 -6.01 -10.22
C ASP A 23 -10.06 -5.70 -8.95
N ALA A 24 -8.75 -5.49 -9.11
CA ALA A 24 -7.88 -5.12 -7.99
C ALA A 24 -8.15 -3.70 -7.48
N LEU A 25 -8.48 -2.76 -8.37
CA LEU A 25 -8.83 -1.39 -8.01
C LEU A 25 -10.18 -1.29 -7.32
N GLU A 26 -11.18 -2.01 -7.83
CA GLU A 26 -12.49 -2.12 -7.22
C GLU A 26 -12.36 -2.68 -5.79
N TYR A 27 -11.68 -3.82 -5.63
CA TYR A 27 -11.48 -4.43 -4.33
C TYR A 27 -10.68 -3.55 -3.35
N ALA A 28 -9.64 -2.85 -3.82
CA ALA A 28 -8.91 -1.89 -2.99
C ALA A 28 -9.79 -0.71 -2.56
N GLY A 29 -10.69 -0.25 -3.44
CA GLY A 29 -11.68 0.79 -3.14
C GLY A 29 -12.66 0.35 -2.06
N GLU A 30 -13.23 -0.85 -2.17
CA GLU A 30 -14.13 -1.44 -1.16
C GLU A 30 -13.49 -1.52 0.22
N LEU A 31 -12.25 -2.02 0.29
CA LEU A 31 -11.49 -2.07 1.54
C LEU A 31 -11.30 -0.68 2.15
N TYR A 32 -11.01 0.32 1.32
CA TYR A 32 -10.86 1.70 1.79
C TYR A 32 -12.18 2.26 2.36
N GLN A 33 -13.32 1.98 1.72
CA GLN A 33 -14.64 2.35 2.23
C GLN A 33 -14.97 1.64 3.55
N ALA A 34 -14.46 0.42 3.74
CA ALA A 34 -14.53 -0.32 5.01
C ALA A 34 -13.53 0.19 6.07
N GLY A 35 -12.80 1.28 5.81
CA GLY A 35 -11.84 1.88 6.74
C GLY A 35 -10.46 1.21 6.77
N LEU A 36 -10.18 0.30 5.83
CA LEU A 36 -8.90 -0.39 5.72
C LEU A 36 -8.03 0.30 4.66
N PRO A 37 -6.88 0.90 5.02
CA PRO A 37 -6.01 1.55 4.05
C PRO A 37 -5.38 0.50 3.12
N ALA A 38 -6.01 0.29 1.97
CA ALA A 38 -5.55 -0.61 0.93
C ALA A 38 -4.74 0.12 -0.14
N THR A 39 -3.73 -0.57 -0.66
CA THR A 39 -2.95 -0.17 -1.82
C THR A 39 -2.68 -1.37 -2.70
N MET A 40 -1.97 -1.17 -3.80
CA MET A 40 -1.77 -2.21 -4.79
C MET A 40 -0.32 -2.28 -5.27
N THR A 41 0.12 -3.47 -5.67
CA THR A 41 1.45 -3.69 -6.23
C THR A 41 1.36 -4.67 -7.39
N ALA A 42 1.91 -4.27 -8.53
CA ALA A 42 2.06 -5.14 -9.68
C ALA A 42 3.29 -6.05 -9.50
N VAL A 43 3.11 -7.35 -9.75
CA VAL A 43 4.19 -8.34 -9.76
C VAL A 43 4.12 -9.15 -11.04
N ARG A 44 5.29 -9.59 -11.54
CA ARG A 44 5.37 -10.56 -12.62
C ARG A 44 5.38 -11.96 -12.03
N ARG A 45 4.47 -12.80 -12.46
CA ARG A 45 4.41 -14.22 -12.13
C ARG A 45 4.47 -14.99 -13.44
N GLU A 46 5.60 -15.60 -13.75
CA GLU A 46 5.72 -16.45 -14.94
C GLU A 46 5.13 -17.84 -14.64
N PRO A 47 4.38 -18.47 -15.57
CA PRO A 47 4.00 -17.99 -16.91
C PRO A 47 2.71 -17.12 -16.94
N ASP A 48 2.13 -16.84 -15.77
CA ASP A 48 0.79 -16.26 -15.58
C ASP A 48 0.67 -14.74 -15.85
N GLY A 49 1.75 -14.07 -16.27
CA GLY A 49 1.76 -12.65 -16.61
C GLY A 49 1.87 -11.70 -15.40
N ILE A 50 1.25 -10.52 -15.51
CA ILE A 50 1.24 -9.50 -14.44
C ILE A 50 0.04 -9.77 -13.52
N TRP A 51 0.31 -9.79 -12.22
CA TRP A 51 -0.69 -9.89 -11.17
C TRP A 51 -0.68 -8.64 -10.31
N TYR A 52 -1.86 -8.27 -9.83
CA TYR A 52 -2.10 -7.08 -9.03
C TYR A 52 -2.44 -7.51 -7.61
N ARG A 53 -1.47 -7.41 -6.71
CA ARG A 53 -1.63 -7.75 -5.30
C ARG A 53 -2.26 -6.56 -4.58
N VAL A 54 -3.34 -6.81 -3.86
CA VAL A 54 -3.94 -5.81 -2.96
C VAL A 54 -3.36 -6.04 -1.57
N LEU A 55 -2.83 -4.98 -0.97
CA LEU A 55 -2.16 -4.98 0.32
C LEU A 55 -2.81 -3.98 1.26
N VAL A 56 -2.91 -4.33 2.54
CA VAL A 56 -3.46 -3.46 3.58
C VAL A 56 -2.37 -3.08 4.59
N GLY A 57 -2.33 -1.78 4.88
CA GLY A 57 -1.57 -1.19 5.99
C GLY A 57 -0.06 -1.10 5.80
N ALA A 58 0.55 -0.41 6.76
CA ALA A 58 1.99 -0.20 6.88
C ALA A 58 2.35 -0.34 8.38
N TYR A 59 2.84 -1.51 8.77
CA TYR A 59 3.04 -1.90 10.16
C TYR A 59 4.52 -2.00 10.48
N GLY A 60 4.86 -1.66 11.73
CA GLY A 60 6.26 -1.67 12.17
C GLY A 60 6.81 -3.07 12.41
N THR A 61 5.97 -4.01 12.84
CA THR A 61 6.40 -5.38 13.14
C THR A 61 5.57 -6.42 12.39
N VAL A 62 6.18 -7.58 12.17
CA VAL A 62 5.47 -8.76 11.67
C VAL A 62 4.31 -9.17 12.59
N ARG A 63 4.46 -8.94 13.91
CA ARG A 63 3.45 -9.29 14.92
C ARG A 63 2.20 -8.43 14.76
N ASP A 64 2.36 -7.13 14.56
CA ASP A 64 1.24 -6.21 14.40
C ASP A 64 0.50 -6.48 13.09
N ALA A 65 1.23 -6.72 12.00
CA ALA A 65 0.64 -7.13 10.73
C ALA A 65 -0.13 -8.46 10.85
N ALA A 66 0.42 -9.44 11.57
CA ALA A 66 -0.25 -10.72 11.82
C ALA A 66 -1.52 -10.56 12.67
N ALA A 67 -1.51 -9.67 13.68
CA ALA A 67 -2.68 -9.37 14.48
C ALA A 67 -3.80 -8.74 13.64
N VAL A 68 -3.48 -7.81 12.75
CA VAL A 68 -4.46 -7.22 11.83
C VAL A 68 -4.99 -8.27 10.85
N ARG A 69 -4.14 -9.15 10.31
CA ARG A 69 -4.59 -10.29 9.50
C ARG A 69 -5.62 -11.14 10.26
N SER A 70 -5.32 -11.54 11.48
CA SER A 70 -6.24 -12.34 12.30
C SER A 70 -7.55 -11.61 12.58
N SER A 71 -7.51 -10.30 12.85
CA SER A 71 -8.71 -9.48 12.99
C SER A 71 -9.56 -9.46 11.71
N MET A 72 -8.95 -9.30 10.54
CA MET A 72 -9.66 -9.34 9.25
C MET A 72 -10.31 -10.71 9.01
N GLN A 73 -9.65 -11.82 9.40
CA GLN A 73 -10.23 -13.16 9.32
C GLN A 73 -11.43 -13.33 10.26
N SER A 74 -11.30 -12.91 11.52
CA SER A 74 -12.39 -12.99 12.50
C SER A 74 -13.61 -12.13 12.12
N ASN A 75 -13.38 -11.03 11.42
CA ASN A 75 -14.44 -10.14 10.93
C ASN A 75 -14.98 -10.52 9.53
N GLY A 76 -14.53 -11.64 8.95
CA GLY A 76 -15.00 -12.13 7.66
C GLY A 76 -14.54 -11.33 6.44
N ILE A 77 -13.60 -10.39 6.60
CA ILE A 77 -12.98 -9.65 5.49
C ILE A 77 -12.03 -10.54 4.69
N LEU A 78 -11.35 -11.47 5.39
CA LEU A 78 -10.53 -12.51 4.78
C LEU A 78 -11.11 -13.88 5.08
N GLU A 79 -11.01 -14.80 4.12
CA GLU A 79 -11.18 -16.22 4.41
C GLU A 79 -10.10 -16.70 5.39
N ALA A 80 -10.43 -17.70 6.21
CA ALA A 80 -9.57 -18.18 7.30
C ALA A 80 -8.18 -18.65 6.84
N THR A 81 -8.05 -19.11 5.60
CA THR A 81 -6.78 -19.57 5.00
C THR A 81 -6.09 -18.51 4.14
N THR A 82 -6.67 -17.31 4.04
CA THR A 82 -6.19 -16.22 3.17
C THR A 82 -5.50 -15.15 4.02
N GLY A 83 -4.54 -14.43 3.41
CA GLY A 83 -3.80 -13.37 4.06
C GLY A 83 -2.32 -13.72 4.28
N VAL A 84 -1.43 -13.03 3.57
CA VAL A 84 0.02 -13.22 3.71
C VAL A 84 0.64 -11.95 4.26
N VAL A 85 1.37 -12.06 5.37
CA VAL A 85 2.19 -10.95 5.88
C VAL A 85 3.47 -10.88 5.07
N LEU A 86 3.75 -9.71 4.52
CA LEU A 86 4.88 -9.45 3.64
C LEU A 86 5.75 -8.35 4.22
N ARG A 87 7.06 -8.45 3.98
CA ARG A 87 8.00 -7.37 4.23
C ARG A 87 8.14 -6.54 2.97
N THR A 88 7.42 -5.42 2.92
CA THR A 88 7.36 -4.46 1.83
C THR A 88 8.01 -3.13 2.27
N PRO A 89 9.34 -3.00 2.31
CA PRO A 89 9.99 -1.83 2.89
C PRO A 89 9.89 -0.55 2.05
N TYR A 90 9.38 -0.59 0.81
CA TYR A 90 9.36 0.56 -0.10
C TYR A 90 7.94 1.00 -0.51
N ALA A 91 7.79 2.27 -0.85
CA ALA A 91 6.60 2.84 -1.48
C ALA A 91 6.97 3.96 -2.46
N LEU A 92 6.05 4.35 -3.33
CA LEU A 92 6.16 5.53 -4.18
C LEU A 92 5.52 6.71 -3.45
N ARG A 93 6.32 7.73 -3.12
CA ARG A 93 5.81 8.97 -2.55
C ARG A 93 5.31 9.89 -3.65
N ILE A 94 4.05 10.30 -3.52
CA ILE A 94 3.37 11.22 -4.44
C ILE A 94 3.48 12.66 -3.92
N ALA A 95 3.27 12.86 -2.62
CA ALA A 95 3.30 14.20 -2.01
C ALA A 95 3.69 14.15 -0.53
N ILE A 96 4.09 15.29 0.00
CA ILE A 96 4.16 15.59 1.43
C ILE A 96 3.20 16.73 1.70
N LYS A 97 2.42 16.62 2.77
CA LYS A 97 1.42 17.60 3.18
C LYS A 97 1.66 18.03 4.62
N PRO A 98 1.25 19.27 4.98
CA PRO A 98 1.48 19.80 6.32
C PRO A 98 0.63 19.14 7.41
N ASP A 99 -0.50 18.53 7.03
CA ASP A 99 -1.45 17.94 7.96
C ASP A 99 -2.21 16.75 7.36
N ARG A 100 -2.91 16.02 8.24
CA ARG A 100 -3.69 14.84 7.86
C ARG A 100 -4.88 15.16 6.96
N ALA A 101 -5.51 16.33 7.11
CA ALA A 101 -6.72 16.68 6.36
C ALA A 101 -6.39 16.90 4.87
N SER A 102 -5.39 17.73 4.59
CA SER A 102 -4.89 18.00 3.23
C SER A 102 -4.29 16.75 2.57
N ALA A 103 -3.64 15.87 3.35
CA ALA A 103 -3.18 14.57 2.86
C ALA A 103 -4.33 13.63 2.51
N ALA A 104 -5.37 13.55 3.35
CA ALA A 104 -6.53 12.71 3.11
C ALA A 104 -7.32 13.15 1.87
N GLU A 105 -7.51 14.46 1.69
CA GLU A 105 -8.13 15.05 0.50
C GLU A 105 -7.33 14.69 -0.77
N THR A 106 -6.02 14.90 -0.74
CA THR A 106 -5.14 14.55 -1.88
C THR A 106 -5.21 13.05 -2.20
N ALA A 107 -5.16 12.20 -1.17
CA ALA A 107 -5.24 10.76 -1.34
C ALA A 107 -6.62 10.31 -1.86
N ALA A 108 -7.71 11.00 -1.47
CA ALA A 108 -9.05 10.73 -1.97
C ALA A 108 -9.17 11.03 -3.47
N GLY A 109 -8.76 12.22 -3.91
CA GLY A 109 -8.78 12.57 -5.34
C GLY A 109 -7.90 11.65 -6.21
N LEU A 110 -6.78 11.18 -5.66
CA LEU A 110 -5.94 10.17 -6.31
C LEU A 110 -6.68 8.83 -6.47
N ARG A 111 -7.39 8.37 -5.43
CA ARG A 111 -8.19 7.12 -5.50
C ARG A 111 -9.34 7.22 -6.50
N GLU A 112 -10.04 8.35 -6.53
CA GLU A 112 -11.07 8.62 -7.53
C GLU A 112 -10.50 8.60 -8.96
N SER A 113 -9.22 8.96 -9.11
CA SER A 113 -8.47 8.87 -10.37
C SER A 113 -7.82 7.50 -10.63
N GLY A 114 -8.18 6.48 -9.86
CA GLY A 114 -7.67 5.11 -10.03
C GLY A 114 -6.27 4.86 -9.45
N VAL A 115 -5.78 5.73 -8.56
CA VAL A 115 -4.49 5.56 -7.86
C VAL A 115 -4.75 5.16 -6.40
N PRO A 116 -4.47 3.90 -5.99
CA PRO A 116 -4.67 3.42 -4.62
C PRO A 116 -3.69 4.06 -3.62
N ALA A 117 -3.93 5.31 -3.25
CA ALA A 117 -3.08 6.10 -2.38
C ALA A 117 -3.45 5.92 -0.90
N TYR A 118 -2.47 6.02 -0.01
CA TYR A 118 -2.67 6.03 1.44
C TYR A 118 -1.76 7.07 2.07
N ILE A 119 -2.02 7.38 3.34
CA ILE A 119 -1.29 8.41 4.07
C ILE A 119 -0.51 7.81 5.23
N VAL A 120 0.71 8.32 5.46
CA VAL A 120 1.56 7.97 6.60
C VAL A 120 1.99 9.26 7.28
N GLU A 121 1.74 9.35 8.58
CA GLU A 121 2.15 10.50 9.41
C GLU A 121 3.62 10.35 9.82
N MET A 122 4.36 11.45 9.81
CA MET A 122 5.78 11.52 10.14
C MET A 122 5.97 12.03 11.57
N PRO A 123 7.13 11.78 12.21
CA PRO A 123 7.43 12.31 13.54
C PRO A 123 7.35 13.85 13.64
N ASP A 124 7.62 14.56 12.55
CA ASP A 124 7.52 16.02 12.46
C ASP A 124 6.09 16.53 12.21
N ARG A 125 5.08 15.64 12.25
CA ARG A 125 3.66 15.85 11.97
C ARG A 125 3.32 16.16 10.51
N SER A 126 4.30 16.20 9.61
CA SER A 126 4.01 16.18 8.19
C SER A 126 3.40 14.82 7.80
N VAL A 127 2.70 14.78 6.67
CA VAL A 127 2.01 13.58 6.22
C VAL A 127 2.40 13.25 4.79
N GLN A 128 2.94 12.06 4.59
CA GLN A 128 3.28 11.53 3.28
C GLN A 128 2.04 10.94 2.62
N VAL A 129 1.83 11.24 1.34
CA VAL A 129 0.87 10.54 0.47
C VAL A 129 1.66 9.54 -0.35
N LEU A 130 1.38 8.25 -0.16
CA LEU A 130 2.11 7.13 -0.72
C LEU A 130 1.22 6.27 -1.62
N ASN A 131 1.84 5.55 -2.56
CA ASN A 131 1.22 4.49 -3.33
C ASN A 131 2.11 3.24 -3.32
N GLY A 132 1.45 2.09 -3.26
CA GLY A 132 2.05 0.77 -3.25
C GLY A 132 2.78 0.40 -1.97
N ALA A 133 3.16 -0.86 -1.90
CA ALA A 133 3.94 -1.46 -0.83
C ALA A 133 4.80 -2.55 -1.46
N PHE A 134 6.09 -2.25 -1.65
CA PHE A 134 6.97 -3.04 -2.50
C PHE A 134 8.02 -3.78 -1.69
N GLU A 135 8.24 -5.04 -2.03
CA GLU A 135 9.36 -5.85 -1.54
C GLU A 135 10.68 -5.40 -2.19
N SER A 136 10.61 -4.88 -3.43
CA SER A 136 11.77 -4.45 -4.21
C SER A 136 11.50 -3.22 -5.08
N PRO A 137 12.55 -2.47 -5.48
CA PRO A 137 12.42 -1.38 -6.45
C PRO A 137 11.85 -1.80 -7.81
N ASP A 138 12.04 -3.06 -8.23
CA ASP A 138 11.49 -3.56 -9.51
C ASP A 138 9.97 -3.62 -9.50
N GLN A 139 9.36 -4.00 -8.36
CA GLN A 139 7.90 -3.98 -8.23
C GLN A 139 7.35 -2.55 -8.31
N ALA A 140 8.09 -1.58 -7.77
CA ALA A 140 7.71 -0.16 -7.87
C ALA A 140 7.74 0.33 -9.32
N ARG A 141 8.81 0.04 -10.06
CA ARG A 141 8.94 0.38 -11.49
C ARG A 141 7.85 -0.27 -12.34
N LEU A 142 7.55 -1.55 -12.09
CA LEU A 142 6.48 -2.26 -12.80
C LEU A 142 5.12 -1.63 -12.51
N THR A 143 4.84 -1.32 -11.24
CA THR A 143 3.60 -0.66 -10.82
C THR A 143 3.47 0.70 -11.49
N GLU A 144 4.50 1.54 -11.44
CA GLU A 144 4.52 2.84 -12.10
C GLU A 144 4.22 2.74 -13.61
N SER A 145 4.82 1.75 -14.28
CA SER A 145 4.60 1.51 -15.70
C SER A 145 3.17 1.09 -16.02
N VAL A 146 2.56 0.21 -15.21
CA VAL A 146 1.22 -0.32 -15.50
C VAL A 146 0.15 0.74 -15.28
N PHE A 147 0.27 1.55 -14.22
CA PHE A 147 -0.66 2.66 -13.99
C PHE A 147 -0.41 3.88 -14.87
N ALA A 148 0.72 3.90 -15.59
CA ALA A 148 1.14 5.03 -16.40
C ALA A 148 1.06 6.36 -15.63
N PHE A 149 1.50 6.38 -14.36
CA PHE A 149 1.37 7.54 -13.47
C PHE A 149 2.01 8.82 -14.03
N SER A 150 3.04 8.69 -14.87
CA SER A 150 3.65 9.81 -15.59
C SER A 150 2.65 10.54 -16.50
N ARG A 151 1.66 9.84 -17.07
CA ARG A 151 0.58 10.45 -17.86
C ARG A 151 -0.43 11.22 -17.00
N LEU A 152 -0.50 10.93 -15.71
CA LEU A 152 -1.29 11.67 -14.73
C LEU A 152 -0.54 12.89 -14.18
N GLY A 153 0.67 13.18 -14.68
CA GLY A 153 1.50 14.29 -14.20
C GLY A 153 2.06 14.09 -12.79
N LEU A 154 2.02 12.86 -12.27
CA LEU A 154 2.51 12.55 -10.92
C LEU A 154 4.03 12.42 -10.93
N SER A 155 4.69 13.11 -10.01
CA SER A 155 6.13 12.96 -9.74
C SER A 155 6.31 12.00 -8.58
N LEU A 156 6.80 10.79 -8.89
CA LEU A 156 6.92 9.71 -7.92
C LEU A 156 8.37 9.55 -7.48
N ILE A 157 8.58 9.40 -6.18
CA ILE A 157 9.90 9.13 -5.61
C ILE A 157 9.81 7.81 -4.84
N LEU A 158 10.64 6.83 -5.19
CA LEU A 158 10.78 5.61 -4.41
C LEU A 158 11.42 5.94 -3.06
N VAL A 159 10.72 5.63 -1.98
CA VAL A 159 11.16 5.88 -0.60
C VAL A 159 11.03 4.63 0.26
N PRO A 160 11.86 4.47 1.31
CA PRO A 160 11.56 3.58 2.40
C PRO A 160 10.23 3.97 3.07
N ARG A 161 9.44 3.00 3.49
CA ARG A 161 8.25 3.26 4.31
C ARG A 161 8.67 3.51 5.74
N VAL A 162 8.64 4.78 6.12
CA VAL A 162 8.96 5.26 7.46
C VAL A 162 7.89 6.23 7.94
N GLY A 163 7.64 6.25 9.25
CA GLY A 163 6.69 7.13 9.90
C GLY A 163 6.08 6.49 11.15
N THR A 164 5.10 7.16 11.71
CA THR A 164 4.32 6.62 12.83
C THR A 164 3.19 5.76 12.25
N GLY A 165 3.32 4.44 12.40
CA GLY A 165 2.31 3.48 11.96
C GLY A 165 0.97 3.73 12.66
N ARG A 166 -0.13 3.44 11.97
CA ARG A 166 -1.47 3.38 12.56
C ARG A 166 -2.14 2.08 12.14
#